data_AF-A0A7X4KXS0-F1
#
_entry.id   AF-A0A7X4KXS0-F1
#
_cell.length_a   1.000
_cell.length_b   1.000
_cell.length_c   1.000
_cell.angle_alpha   90.00
_cell.angle_beta   90.00
_cell.angle_gamma   90.00
#
_symmetry.space_group_name_H-M   'P 1'
#
loop_
_entity.id
_entity.type
_entity.pdbx_description
1 polymer ?
#
loop_
_entity_poly.entity_id
_entity_poly.type
_entity_poly.pdbx_seq_one_letter_code
_entity_poly.pdbx_strand_id
1 'polypeptide(L)'
;MTFSLRFQDPASDAANLLELLLESVNTAERGAGVFSFSSAHGIRLLLSDDDFAAFLERSTFELIVGIDAVTVPEALNLLHTAQAAYGGFRARAFLNPRPASL
;
A
#
# COMPACT_ATOMS: atom_id res chain seq x y z
N MET A 1 0.93 -23.14 -7.63
CA MET A 1 0.59 -21.74 -7.33
C MET A 1 0.52 -21.01 -8.67
N THR A 2 -0.65 -20.48 -9.03
CA THR A 2 -0.83 -19.72 -10.27
C THR A 2 -0.72 -18.24 -9.94
N PHE A 3 0.11 -17.50 -10.66
CA PHE A 3 0.24 -16.05 -10.51
C PHE A 3 -0.52 -15.37 -11.65
N SER A 4 -1.29 -14.33 -11.32
CA SER A 4 -1.96 -13.48 -12.30
C SER A 4 -1.28 -12.12 -12.30
N LEU A 5 -0.56 -11.78 -13.37
CA LEU A 5 -0.08 -10.42 -13.56
C LEU A 5 -1.20 -9.53 -14.10
N ARG A 6 -1.35 -8.34 -13.52
CA ARG A 6 -2.24 -7.28 -13.98
C ARG A 6 -1.41 -6.04 -14.24
N PHE A 7 -1.46 -5.52 -15.47
CA PHE A 7 -0.84 -4.24 -15.82
C PHE A 7 -1.94 -3.18 -15.91
N GLN A 8 -1.67 -2.00 -15.37
CA GLN A 8 -2.56 -0.86 -15.58
C GLN A 8 -2.27 -0.25 -16.94
N ASP A 9 -3.29 -0.18 -17.79
CA ASP A 9 -3.26 0.49 -19.08
C ASP A 9 -4.22 1.70 -19.02
N PRO A 10 -3.72 2.94 -19.16
CA PRO A 10 -4.56 4.14 -19.09
C PRO A 10 -5.56 4.26 -20.25
N ALA A 11 -5.40 3.49 -21.34
CA ALA A 11 -6.34 3.44 -22.46
C ALA A 11 -7.39 2.32 -22.30
N SER A 12 -7.30 1.52 -21.24
CA SER A 12 -8.19 0.40 -20.98
C SER A 12 -9.26 0.78 -19.96
N ASP A 13 -10.46 0.23 -20.13
CA ASP A 13 -11.56 0.30 -19.15
C ASP A 13 -11.39 -0.73 -18.01
N ALA A 14 -10.23 -1.39 -17.91
CA ALA A 14 -9.96 -2.35 -16.84
C ALA A 14 -9.90 -1.66 -15.47
N ALA A 15 -10.34 -2.40 -14.44
CA ALA A 15 -10.31 -1.93 -13.05
C ALA A 15 -8.90 -1.46 -12.66
N ASN A 16 -8.85 -0.37 -11.91
CA ASN A 16 -7.59 0.19 -11.46
C ASN A 16 -7.00 -0.65 -10.30
N LEU A 17 -5.70 -0.44 -10.00
CA LEU A 17 -5.01 -1.19 -8.97
C LEU A 17 -5.72 -1.10 -7.60
N LEU A 18 -6.24 0.07 -7.25
CA LEU A 18 -6.94 0.24 -5.98
C LEU A 18 -8.21 -0.61 -5.94
N GLU A 19 -9.06 -0.53 -6.97
CA GLU A 19 -10.29 -1.32 -7.07
C GLU A 19 -9.99 -2.83 -6.93
N LEU A 20 -8.97 -3.32 -7.63
CA LEU A 20 -8.58 -4.73 -7.54
C LEU A 20 -8.07 -5.13 -6.16
N LEU A 21 -7.33 -4.24 -5.48
CA LEU A 21 -6.88 -4.48 -4.11
C LEU A 21 -8.08 -4.54 -3.15
N LEU A 22 -9.02 -3.60 -3.27
CA LEU A 22 -10.21 -3.52 -2.43
C LEU A 22 -11.15 -4.73 -2.64
N GLU A 23 -11.33 -5.17 -3.89
CA GLU A 23 -12.08 -6.39 -4.18
C GLU A 23 -11.38 -7.63 -3.57
N SER A 24 -10.06 -7.70 -3.67
CA SER A 24 -9.29 -8.86 -3.19
C SER A 24 -9.31 -9.00 -1.67
N VAL A 25 -9.27 -7.90 -0.92
CA VAL A 25 -9.15 -7.96 0.55
C VAL A 25 -10.38 -8.58 1.22
N ASN A 26 -11.53 -8.58 0.57
CA ASN A 26 -12.77 -9.20 1.07
C ASN A 26 -12.63 -10.71 1.34
N THR A 27 -11.75 -11.40 0.61
CA THR A 27 -11.49 -12.84 0.79
C THR A 27 -10.05 -13.15 1.21
N ALA A 28 -9.18 -12.13 1.26
CA ALA A 28 -7.78 -12.32 1.57
C ALA A 28 -7.57 -12.67 3.04
N GLU A 29 -6.72 -13.67 3.30
CA GLU A 29 -6.26 -13.97 4.66
C GLU A 29 -5.06 -13.09 5.06
N ARG A 30 -4.28 -12.64 4.07
CA ARG A 30 -3.07 -11.83 4.22
C ARG A 30 -2.87 -10.95 2.99
N GLY A 31 -2.24 -9.80 3.18
CA GLY A 31 -1.86 -8.88 2.11
C GLY A 31 -0.44 -8.36 2.29
N ALA A 32 0.17 -7.98 1.17
CA ALA A 32 1.45 -7.31 1.18
C ALA A 32 1.58 -6.38 -0.02
N GLY A 33 2.35 -5.30 0.14
CA GLY A 33 2.64 -4.35 -0.93
C GLY A 33 4.09 -3.86 -0.82
N VAL A 34 4.73 -3.68 -1.98
CA VAL A 34 6.05 -3.07 -2.07
C VAL A 34 5.98 -1.93 -3.08
N PHE A 35 6.25 -0.71 -2.63
CA PHE A 35 6.22 0.50 -3.44
C PHE A 35 7.58 1.19 -3.42
N SER A 36 8.00 1.73 -4.55
CA SER A 36 9.24 2.52 -4.63
C SER A 36 9.15 3.86 -3.91
N PHE A 37 7.94 4.41 -3.79
CA PHE A 37 7.61 5.63 -3.04
C PHE A 37 6.15 5.61 -2.58
N SER A 38 5.80 6.50 -1.65
CA SER A 38 4.39 6.71 -1.26
C SER A 38 4.08 8.19 -1.09
N SER A 39 2.91 8.63 -1.55
CA SER A 39 2.38 9.95 -1.22
C SER A 39 1.40 9.87 -0.05
N ALA A 40 1.25 10.97 0.69
CA ALA A 40 0.25 11.07 1.75
C ALA A 40 -1.18 10.81 1.23
N HIS A 41 -1.48 11.31 0.03
CA HIS A 41 -2.77 11.09 -0.62
C HIS A 41 -3.04 9.61 -0.92
N GLY A 42 -2.06 8.89 -1.49
CA GLY A 42 -2.23 7.46 -1.80
C GLY A 42 -2.42 6.61 -0.54
N ILE A 43 -1.70 6.93 0.54
CA ILE A 43 -1.88 6.24 1.83
C ILE A 43 -3.29 6.49 2.39
N ARG A 44 -3.74 7.76 2.40
CA ARG A 44 -5.10 8.09 2.87
C ARG A 44 -6.16 7.38 2.05
N LEU A 45 -6.02 7.37 0.74
CA LEU A 45 -6.97 6.75 -0.18
C LEU A 45 -7.16 5.26 0.12
N LEU A 46 -6.08 4.53 0.40
CA LEU A 46 -6.17 3.12 0.78
C LEU A 46 -6.75 2.91 2.19
N LEU A 47 -6.34 3.72 3.16
CA LEU A 47 -6.75 3.57 4.56
C LEU A 47 -8.14 4.10 4.87
N SER A 48 -8.69 4.98 4.02
CA SER A 48 -10.05 5.52 4.18
C SER A 48 -11.15 4.57 3.71
N ASP A 49 -10.78 3.44 3.13
CA ASP A 49 -11.73 2.45 2.64
C ASP A 49 -12.15 1.50 3.76
N ASP A 50 -13.46 1.34 3.93
CA ASP A 50 -14.04 0.53 5.01
C ASP A 50 -13.73 -0.96 4.84
N ASP A 51 -13.67 -1.48 3.60
CA ASP A 51 -13.34 -2.89 3.35
C ASP A 51 -11.87 -3.16 3.70
N PHE A 52 -10.99 -2.21 3.38
CA PHE A 52 -9.58 -2.30 3.78
C PHE A 52 -9.41 -2.21 5.30
N ALA A 53 -10.11 -1.30 5.97
CA ALA A 53 -10.09 -1.18 7.43
C ALA A 53 -10.58 -2.47 8.10
N ALA A 54 -11.73 -3.00 7.66
CA ALA A 54 -12.26 -4.27 8.15
C ALA A 54 -11.30 -5.44 7.89
N PHE A 55 -10.55 -5.40 6.79
CA PHE A 55 -9.49 -6.37 6.51
C PHE A 55 -8.35 -6.29 7.52
N LEU A 56 -7.91 -5.09 7.89
CA LEU A 56 -6.85 -4.90 8.89
C LEU A 56 -7.25 -5.33 10.31
N GLU A 57 -8.54 -5.44 10.61
CA GLU A 57 -9.04 -5.96 11.90
C GLU A 57 -8.93 -7.48 12.00
N ARG A 58 -9.10 -8.20 10.89
CA ARG A 58 -9.12 -9.68 10.85
C ARG A 58 -7.82 -10.31 10.34
N SER A 59 -7.01 -9.55 9.62
CA SER A 59 -5.88 -10.05 8.83
C SER A 59 -4.66 -9.14 8.92
N THR A 60 -3.54 -9.60 8.33
CA THR A 60 -2.27 -8.85 8.31
C THR A 60 -1.98 -8.24 6.94
N PHE A 61 -1.56 -6.97 6.92
CA PHE A 61 -1.01 -6.29 5.75
C PHE A 61 0.43 -5.81 6.00
N GLU A 62 1.36 -6.29 5.19
CA GLU A 62 2.77 -5.90 5.23
C GLU A 62 3.10 -4.94 4.08
N LEU A 63 3.36 -3.68 4.41
CA LEU A 63 3.71 -2.64 3.43
C LEU A 63 5.19 -2.26 3.55
N ILE A 64 5.92 -2.34 2.44
CA ILE A 64 7.27 -1.81 2.32
C ILE A 64 7.25 -0.62 1.37
N VAL A 65 7.78 0.51 1.80
CA VAL A 65 7.82 1.75 1.02
C VAL A 65 9.25 2.25 0.89
N GLY A 66 9.70 2.51 -0.33
CA GLY A 66 10.96 3.20 -0.58
C GLY A 66 10.89 4.68 -0.20
N ILE A 67 11.97 5.18 0.40
CA ILE A 67 12.16 6.61 0.64
C ILE A 67 12.87 7.21 -0.56
N ASP A 68 12.21 8.17 -1.22
CA ASP A 68 12.77 8.99 -2.29
C ASP A 68 12.31 10.47 -2.13
N ALA A 69 12.49 11.30 -3.15
CA ALA A 69 12.05 12.70 -3.13
C ALA A 69 10.52 12.91 -3.08
N VAL A 70 9.72 11.90 -3.47
CA VAL A 70 8.26 11.90 -3.44
C VAL A 70 7.72 11.49 -2.06
N THR A 71 8.42 10.60 -1.35
CA THR A 71 8.04 10.19 0.02
C THR A 71 8.31 11.33 1.02
N VAL A 72 7.29 12.18 1.24
CA VAL A 72 7.35 13.31 2.18
C VAL A 72 7.13 12.88 3.63
N PRO A 73 7.59 13.67 4.64
CA PRO A 73 7.40 13.35 6.05
C PRO A 73 5.93 13.10 6.45
N GLU A 74 4.97 13.77 5.80
CA GLU A 74 3.55 13.52 6.03
C GLU A 74 3.15 12.06 5.71
N ALA A 75 3.69 11.49 4.63
CA ALA A 75 3.43 10.10 4.26
C ALA A 75 3.94 9.13 5.34
N LEU A 76 5.15 9.37 5.86
CA LEU A 76 5.72 8.55 6.95
C LEU A 76 4.90 8.66 8.24
N ASN A 77 4.44 9.86 8.60
CA ASN A 77 3.59 10.08 9.76
C ASN A 77 2.24 9.35 9.63
N LEU A 78 1.65 9.32 8.43
CA LEU A 78 0.42 8.57 8.18
C LEU A 78 0.63 7.07 8.33
N LEU A 79 1.71 6.53 7.77
CA LEU A 79 2.06 5.11 7.94
C LEU A 79 2.26 4.76 9.42
N HIS A 80 2.98 5.61 10.16
CA HIS A 80 3.20 5.42 11.59
C HIS A 80 1.88 5.46 12.39
N THR A 81 1.02 6.43 12.09
CA THR A 81 -0.30 6.55 12.73
C THR A 81 -1.18 5.33 12.43
N ALA A 82 -1.17 4.87 11.19
CA ALA A 82 -1.93 3.68 10.77
C ALA A 82 -1.45 2.42 11.50
N GLN A 83 -0.14 2.24 11.70
CA GLN A 83 0.38 1.13 12.48
C GLN A 83 -0.07 1.15 13.95
N ALA A 84 -0.24 2.34 14.53
CA ALA A 84 -0.77 2.49 15.89
C ALA A 84 -2.28 2.23 15.96
N ALA A 85 -3.02 2.58 14.90
CA ALA A 85 -4.47 2.41 14.83
C ALA A 85 -4.90 0.98 14.51
N TYR A 86 -4.15 0.26 13.66
CA TYR A 86 -4.54 -1.05 13.16
C TYR A 86 -3.52 -2.12 13.53
N GLY A 87 -3.90 -3.06 14.40
CA GLY A 87 -3.02 -4.15 14.85
C GLY A 87 -2.54 -5.08 13.72
N GLY A 88 -3.32 -5.20 12.64
CA GLY A 88 -2.98 -5.97 11.44
C GLY A 88 -2.04 -5.24 10.46
N PHE A 89 -1.80 -3.94 10.64
CA PHE A 89 -1.03 -3.14 9.68
C PHE A 89 0.44 -2.99 10.09
N ARG A 90 1.35 -3.28 9.17
CA ARG A 90 2.79 -3.15 9.38
C ARG A 90 3.42 -2.44 8.21
N ALA A 91 3.92 -1.23 8.45
CA ALA A 91 4.67 -0.47 7.46
C ALA A 91 6.17 -0.49 7.79
N ARG A 92 7.00 -0.61 6.76
CA ARG A 92 8.45 -0.49 6.84
C ARG A 92 8.93 0.45 5.76
N ALA A 93 9.68 1.47 6.15
CA ALA A 93 10.33 2.36 5.22
C ALA A 93 11.73 1.84 4.85
N PHE A 94 12.08 1.89 3.57
CA PHE A 94 13.38 1.49 3.05
C PHE A 94 14.09 2.70 2.45
N LEU A 95 15.15 3.16 3.10
CA LEU A 95 16.05 4.15 2.53
C LEU A 95 17.12 3.44 1.70
N ASN A 96 17.14 3.68 0.39
CA ASN A 96 18.20 3.14 -0.46
C ASN A 96 19.54 3.76 -0.03
N PRO A 97 20.54 2.97 0.41
CA PRO A 97 21.83 3.49 0.85
C PRO A 97 22.66 4.09 -0.30
N ARG A 98 22.26 3.85 -1.56
CA ARG A 98 22.86 4.48 -2.73
C ARG A 98 21.97 5.62 -3.18
N PRO A 99 22.49 6.86 -3.32
CA PRO A 99 21.75 7.92 -3.98
C PRO A 99 21.36 7.45 -5.40
N ALA A 100 20.18 7.85 -5.86
CA ALA A 100 19.71 7.54 -7.20
C ALA A 100 20.83 7.87 -8.20
N SER A 101 21.27 6.87 -8.96
CA SER A 101 22.21 7.11 -10.06
C SER A 101 21.46 7.94 -11.09
N LEU A 102 21.85 9.21 -11.22
CA LEU A 102 21.38 10.13 -12.27
C LEU A 102 21.82 9.63 -13.65
#